data_AF-A0A0P1FWU7-F1
#
_entry.id   AF-A0A0P1FWU7-F1
#
_cell.length_a   1.000
_cell.length_b   1.000
_cell.length_c   1.000
_cell.angle_alpha   90.00
_cell.angle_beta   90.00
_cell.angle_gamma   90.00
#
_symmetry.space_group_name_H-M   'P 1'
#
loop_
_entity.id
_entity.type
_entity.pdbx_description
1 polymer ?
#
loop_
_entity_poly.entity_id
_entity_poly.type
_entity_poly.pdbx_seq_one_letter_code
_entity_poly.pdbx_strand_id
1 'polypeptide(L)'
;MSLTAGCATKVQLETFLNEILNPIWQGEITDACVSALAGSAGFFTYEAGVAGQVAKPDNSNSEGHWHRARSLAERVETWDVAKRGAGAAMTVLDNRDCIRNLHPEADRLLWGDAPGIYYVSINREVIVVLYDGAERLGMILVQAR
;
A
#
# COMPACT_ATOMS: atom_id res chain seq x y z
N MET A 1 7.05 -19.95 10.14
CA MET A 1 7.50 -18.55 10.35
C MET A 1 7.25 -18.20 11.81
N SER A 2 8.26 -17.68 12.53
CA SER A 2 8.14 -17.35 13.95
C SER A 2 7.16 -16.18 14.15
N LEU A 3 6.23 -16.33 15.11
CA LEU A 3 5.25 -15.31 15.50
C LEU A 3 5.87 -13.91 15.76
N THR A 4 7.12 -13.87 16.23
CA THR A 4 7.85 -12.63 16.52
C THR A 4 8.20 -11.80 15.29
N ALA A 5 8.48 -12.45 14.16
CA ALA A 5 8.78 -11.74 12.91
C ALA A 5 7.51 -11.07 12.35
N GLY A 6 6.36 -11.75 12.44
CA GLY A 6 5.08 -11.18 12.03
C GLY A 6 4.67 -9.95 12.87
N CYS A 7 4.88 -9.98 14.18
CA CYS A 7 4.57 -8.83 15.05
C CYS A 7 5.45 -7.60 14.73
N ALA A 8 6.76 -7.79 14.51
CA ALA A 8 7.66 -6.69 14.18
C ALA A 8 7.28 -6.03 12.84
N THR A 9 6.93 -6.84 11.83
CA THR A 9 6.48 -6.34 10.53
C THR A 9 5.17 -5.56 10.65
N LYS A 10 4.19 -6.05 11.42
CA LYS A 10 2.94 -5.31 11.65
C LYS A 10 3.21 -3.93 12.26
N VAL A 11 3.99 -3.85 13.33
CA VAL A 11 4.34 -2.56 13.99
C VAL A 11 5.02 -1.59 13.01
N GLN A 12 5.92 -2.09 12.16
CA GLN A 12 6.56 -1.26 11.13
C GLN A 12 5.52 -0.69 10.16
N LEU A 13 4.66 -1.54 9.60
CA LEU A 13 3.62 -1.12 8.66
C LEU A 13 2.61 -0.16 9.30
N GLU A 14 2.23 -0.38 10.56
CA GLU A 14 1.37 0.54 11.33
C GLU A 14 2.03 1.91 11.51
N THR A 15 3.35 1.96 11.67
CA THR A 15 4.08 3.22 11.76
C THR A 15 3.95 4.02 10.46
N PHE A 16 4.14 3.38 9.30
CA PHE A 16 3.94 4.03 8.00
C PHE A 16 2.49 4.46 7.77
N LEU A 17 1.52 3.61 8.10
CA LEU A 17 0.10 3.95 7.96
C LEU A 17 -0.28 5.14 8.85
N ASN A 18 0.22 5.18 10.09
CA ASN A 18 0.05 6.34 10.96
C ASN A 18 0.69 7.59 10.33
N GLU A 19 1.92 7.55 9.84
CA GLU A 19 2.53 8.74 9.23
C GLU A 19 1.77 9.25 7.99
N ILE A 20 1.23 8.34 7.18
CA ILE A 20 0.57 8.66 5.90
C ILE A 20 -0.90 9.05 6.09
N LEU A 21 -1.59 8.46 7.07
CA LEU A 21 -3.04 8.59 7.25
C LEU A 21 -3.45 9.26 8.57
N ASN A 22 -2.57 9.52 9.54
CA ASN A 22 -2.92 10.21 10.80
C ASN A 22 -3.38 11.65 10.53
N PRO A 23 -4.45 12.15 11.17
CA PRO A 23 -5.25 11.53 12.24
C PRO A 23 -6.46 10.70 11.79
N ILE A 24 -6.53 10.34 10.52
CA ILE A 24 -7.71 9.78 9.87
C ILE A 24 -7.79 8.26 10.04
N TRP A 25 -6.67 7.56 10.22
CA TRP A 25 -6.64 6.11 10.35
C TRP A 25 -6.69 5.64 11.82
N GLN A 26 -7.63 4.74 12.11
CA GLN A 26 -7.79 4.00 13.37
C GLN A 26 -8.03 2.50 13.10
N GLY A 27 -7.37 1.96 12.08
CA GLY A 27 -7.58 0.58 11.63
C GLY A 27 -6.63 -0.44 12.25
N GLU A 28 -6.75 -1.68 11.80
CA GLU A 28 -5.88 -2.80 12.18
C GLU A 28 -5.24 -3.41 10.94
N ILE A 29 -3.98 -3.82 11.05
CA ILE A 29 -3.33 -4.68 10.05
C ILE A 29 -3.78 -6.13 10.28
N THR A 30 -4.62 -6.63 9.38
CA THR A 30 -5.17 -8.00 9.48
C THR A 30 -4.06 -9.01 9.23
N ASP A 31 -3.28 -8.80 8.17
CA ASP A 31 -2.29 -9.74 7.66
C ASP A 31 -1.03 -8.99 7.23
N ALA A 32 0.13 -9.56 7.52
CA ALA A 32 1.41 -8.99 7.13
C ALA A 32 2.42 -10.08 6.80
N CYS A 33 3.35 -9.75 5.91
CA CYS A 33 4.41 -10.65 5.48
C CYS A 33 5.67 -9.84 5.12
N VAL A 34 6.80 -10.55 5.05
CA VAL A 34 8.08 -10.00 4.60
C VAL A 34 8.48 -10.72 3.30
N SER A 35 8.84 -9.96 2.27
CA SER A 35 9.30 -10.45 0.99
C SER A 35 10.69 -11.09 1.08
N ALA A 36 11.13 -11.71 -0.03
CA ALA A 36 12.47 -12.28 -0.12
C ALA A 36 13.59 -11.23 -0.06
N LEU A 37 13.34 -9.99 -0.53
CA LEU A 37 14.32 -8.90 -0.49
C LEU A 37 14.09 -7.96 0.70
N ALA A 38 13.50 -8.48 1.79
CA ALA A 38 13.20 -7.79 3.03
C ALA A 38 12.15 -6.66 2.94
N GLY A 39 11.46 -6.49 1.82
CA GLY A 39 10.24 -5.69 1.75
C GLY A 39 9.17 -6.18 2.72
N SER A 40 8.30 -5.28 3.16
CA SER A 40 7.20 -5.58 4.08
C SER A 40 5.89 -5.24 3.38
N ALA A 41 4.89 -6.12 3.49
CA ALA A 41 3.59 -5.88 2.92
C ALA A 41 2.47 -6.40 3.82
N GLY A 42 1.29 -5.82 3.68
CA GLY A 42 0.14 -6.25 4.46
C GLY A 42 -1.19 -5.70 3.98
N PHE A 43 -2.24 -6.30 4.52
CA PHE A 43 -3.61 -5.84 4.39
C PHE A 43 -4.07 -5.20 5.69
N PHE A 44 -4.90 -4.18 5.57
CA PHE A 44 -5.47 -3.49 6.72
C PHE A 44 -6.93 -3.12 6.45
N THR A 45 -7.68 -2.90 7.52
CA THR A 45 -9.01 -2.30 7.41
C THR A 45 -8.96 -0.82 7.74
N TYR A 46 -9.91 -0.06 7.23
CA TYR A 46 -10.05 1.36 7.56
C TYR A 46 -11.52 1.76 7.75
N GLU A 47 -11.74 2.93 8.35
CA GLU A 47 -13.10 3.41 8.64
C GLU A 47 -13.80 4.01 7.42
N ALA A 48 -15.13 4.07 7.47
CA ALA A 48 -15.89 4.76 6.43
C ALA A 48 -15.48 6.23 6.35
N GLY A 49 -15.33 6.76 5.13
CA GLY A 49 -14.97 8.17 4.92
C GLY A 49 -13.48 8.48 4.89
N VAL A 50 -12.58 7.58 5.32
CA VAL A 50 -11.11 7.77 5.20
C VAL A 50 -10.72 8.03 3.75
N ALA A 51 -11.18 7.19 2.83
CA ALA A 51 -10.95 7.33 1.39
C ALA A 51 -11.40 8.71 0.87
N GLY A 52 -12.59 9.19 1.27
CA GLY A 52 -13.10 10.50 0.87
C GLY A 52 -12.30 11.68 1.43
N GLN A 53 -11.66 11.51 2.59
CA GLN A 53 -10.82 12.54 3.19
C GLN A 53 -9.44 12.62 2.50
N VAL A 54 -8.82 11.48 2.16
CA VAL A 54 -7.52 11.46 1.46
C VAL A 54 -7.62 11.76 -0.03
N ALA A 55 -8.80 11.60 -0.65
CA ALA A 55 -9.06 12.01 -2.03
C ALA A 55 -8.94 13.53 -2.27
N LYS A 56 -8.85 14.33 -1.20
CA LYS A 56 -8.73 15.78 -1.31
C LYS A 56 -7.32 16.15 -1.84
N PRO A 57 -7.22 17.05 -2.83
CA PRO A 57 -5.94 17.44 -3.45
C PRO A 57 -4.84 17.85 -2.46
N ASP A 58 -5.25 18.44 -1.34
CA ASP A 58 -4.37 19.04 -0.33
C ASP A 58 -3.71 18.03 0.62
N ASN A 59 -4.09 16.74 0.57
CA ASN A 59 -3.50 15.68 1.40
C ASN A 59 -2.27 15.01 0.76
N SER A 60 -1.76 15.60 -0.31
CA SER A 60 -0.45 15.26 -0.85
C SER A 60 0.65 15.97 -0.06
N ASN A 61 1.65 15.23 0.41
CA ASN A 61 2.82 15.82 1.06
C ASN A 61 4.03 15.85 0.10
N SER A 62 5.15 16.44 0.53
CA SER A 62 6.39 16.46 -0.26
C SER A 62 6.97 15.07 -0.53
N GLU A 63 6.45 14.03 0.10
CA GLU A 63 6.95 12.66 0.01
C GLU A 63 6.09 11.75 -0.88
N GLY A 64 4.84 12.11 -1.17
CA GLY A 64 3.93 11.31 -1.99
C GLY A 64 2.58 11.96 -2.22
N HIS A 65 1.84 11.44 -3.20
CA HIS A 65 0.57 12.00 -3.66
C HIS A 65 -0.52 10.93 -3.71
N TRP A 66 -1.72 11.30 -3.28
CA TRP A 66 -2.93 10.47 -3.42
C TRP A 66 -3.56 10.66 -4.79
N HIS A 67 -3.92 9.55 -5.43
CA HIS A 67 -4.59 9.57 -6.72
C HIS A 67 -5.64 8.48 -6.81
N ARG A 68 -6.75 8.80 -7.46
CA ARG A 68 -7.75 7.79 -7.86
C ARG A 68 -7.27 7.07 -9.11
N ALA A 69 -7.33 5.75 -9.11
CA ALA A 69 -7.00 4.90 -10.25
C ALA A 69 -7.92 3.67 -10.28
N ARG A 70 -8.03 3.00 -11.43
CA ARG A 70 -8.79 1.76 -11.60
C ARG A 70 -7.98 0.52 -11.24
N SER A 71 -6.66 0.63 -11.30
CA SER A 71 -5.75 -0.46 -10.93
C SER A 71 -4.40 0.07 -10.46
N LEU A 72 -3.65 -0.80 -9.76
CA LEU A 72 -2.26 -0.53 -9.42
C LEU A 72 -1.39 -0.45 -10.67
N ALA A 73 -1.67 -1.26 -11.69
CA ALA A 73 -0.95 -1.23 -12.97
C ALA A 73 -1.11 0.12 -13.71
N GLU A 74 -2.35 0.63 -13.86
CA GLU A 74 -2.60 1.97 -14.43
C GLU A 74 -1.83 3.04 -13.66
N ARG A 75 -1.79 2.90 -12.34
CA ARG A 75 -1.06 3.82 -11.47
C ARG A 75 0.46 3.71 -11.66
N VAL A 76 1.00 2.51 -11.78
CA VAL A 76 2.44 2.23 -11.99
C VAL A 76 2.92 2.70 -13.36
N GLU A 77 2.15 2.46 -14.41
CA GLU A 77 2.50 2.82 -15.78
C GLU A 77 2.50 4.33 -16.01
N THR A 78 1.55 5.05 -15.41
CA THR A 78 1.45 6.52 -15.51
C THR A 78 2.54 7.28 -14.75
N TRP A 79 3.41 6.60 -13.99
CA TRP A 79 4.50 7.21 -13.24
C TRP A 79 5.76 7.54 -14.04
N ASP A 80 5.89 7.05 -15.27
CA ASP A 80 7.04 7.30 -16.16
C ASP A 80 8.40 6.93 -15.53
N VAL A 81 8.80 5.67 -15.76
CA VAL A 81 10.11 5.08 -15.40
C VAL A 81 11.29 5.96 -15.83
N ALA A 82 11.13 6.79 -16.86
CA ALA A 82 12.17 7.66 -17.38
C ALA A 82 12.47 8.90 -16.52
N LYS A 83 11.54 9.36 -15.66
CA LYS A 83 11.71 10.62 -14.90
C LYS A 83 12.04 10.45 -13.42
N ARG A 84 11.67 9.33 -12.80
CA ARG A 84 11.70 9.19 -11.32
C ARG A 84 12.20 7.84 -10.79
N GLY A 85 12.64 6.93 -11.67
CA GLY A 85 13.22 5.63 -11.31
C GLY A 85 12.20 4.50 -11.10
N ALA A 86 12.69 3.26 -11.05
CA ALA A 86 11.86 2.05 -10.98
C ALA A 86 11.30 1.72 -9.58
N GLY A 87 11.52 2.58 -8.58
CA GLY A 87 11.29 2.27 -7.15
C GLY A 87 9.91 1.67 -6.86
N ALA A 88 8.83 2.36 -7.26
CA ALA A 88 7.47 1.87 -7.02
C ALA A 88 7.17 0.53 -7.73
N ALA A 89 7.64 0.35 -8.97
CA ALA A 89 7.45 -0.92 -9.69
C ALA A 89 8.21 -2.06 -9.00
N MET A 90 9.43 -1.79 -8.51
CA MET A 90 10.22 -2.75 -7.73
C MET A 90 9.56 -3.09 -6.40
N THR A 91 8.97 -2.10 -5.71
CA THR A 91 8.20 -2.33 -4.48
C THR A 91 7.04 -3.30 -4.71
N VAL A 92 6.30 -3.15 -5.82
CA VAL A 92 5.21 -4.09 -6.17
C VAL A 92 5.75 -5.47 -6.49
N LEU A 93 6.80 -5.56 -7.32
CA LEU A 93 7.36 -6.84 -7.76
C LEU A 93 7.96 -7.64 -6.61
N ASP A 94 8.68 -6.99 -5.70
CA ASP A 94 9.28 -7.65 -4.54
C ASP A 94 8.22 -8.19 -3.58
N ASN A 95 7.17 -7.42 -3.33
CA ASN A 95 6.12 -7.81 -2.39
C ASN A 95 5.05 -8.74 -3.01
N ARG A 96 5.09 -9.00 -4.32
CA ARG A 96 4.04 -9.75 -5.05
C ARG A 96 3.76 -11.12 -4.43
N ASP A 97 4.79 -11.95 -4.33
CA ASP A 97 4.60 -13.35 -3.89
C ASP A 97 4.25 -13.43 -2.41
N CYS A 98 4.70 -12.43 -1.63
CA CYS A 98 4.34 -12.23 -0.25
C CYS A 98 2.82 -11.98 -0.10
N ILE A 99 2.30 -10.97 -0.80
CA ILE A 99 0.87 -10.59 -0.79
C ILE A 99 -0.04 -11.70 -1.31
N ARG A 100 0.40 -12.43 -2.35
CA ARG A 100 -0.33 -13.59 -2.89
C ARG A 100 -0.63 -14.67 -1.86
N ASN A 101 0.25 -14.82 -0.87
CA ASN A 101 0.06 -15.80 0.20
C ASN A 101 -0.84 -15.29 1.34
N LEU A 102 -1.15 -14.00 1.39
CA LEU A 102 -1.96 -13.40 2.45
C LEU A 102 -3.45 -13.33 2.10
N HIS A 103 -3.82 -13.13 0.83
CA HIS A 103 -5.20 -12.89 0.45
C HIS A 103 -5.58 -13.61 -0.86
N PRO A 104 -6.74 -14.30 -0.92
CA PRO A 104 -7.14 -15.07 -2.11
C PRO A 104 -7.35 -14.18 -3.36
N GLU A 105 -7.74 -12.92 -3.17
CA GLU A 105 -7.90 -11.96 -4.27
C GLU A 105 -6.64 -11.15 -4.62
N ALA A 106 -5.49 -11.46 -4.01
CA ALA A 106 -4.25 -10.70 -4.16
C ALA A 106 -3.86 -10.44 -5.62
N ASP A 107 -4.03 -11.43 -6.51
CA ASP A 107 -3.73 -11.25 -7.94
C ASP A 107 -4.63 -10.20 -8.60
N ARG A 108 -5.92 -10.19 -8.25
CA ARG A 108 -6.85 -9.17 -8.74
C ARG A 108 -6.50 -7.79 -8.20
N LEU A 109 -6.14 -7.70 -6.92
CA LEU A 109 -5.79 -6.44 -6.26
C LEU A 109 -4.48 -5.83 -6.78
N LEU A 110 -3.48 -6.67 -7.10
CA LEU A 110 -2.18 -6.24 -7.62
C LEU A 110 -2.22 -5.93 -9.13
N TRP A 111 -2.93 -6.73 -9.93
CA TRP A 111 -2.80 -6.71 -11.39
C TRP A 111 -4.11 -6.49 -12.16
N GLY A 112 -5.26 -6.66 -11.50
CA GLY A 112 -6.57 -6.50 -12.11
C GLY A 112 -7.18 -5.12 -11.89
N ASP A 113 -8.42 -4.96 -12.36
CA ASP A 113 -9.25 -3.81 -12.06
C ASP A 113 -9.75 -3.90 -10.62
N ALA A 114 -9.18 -3.05 -9.77
CA ALA A 114 -9.47 -2.92 -8.35
C ALA A 114 -9.47 -1.42 -7.99
N PRO A 115 -10.52 -0.67 -8.37
CA PRO A 115 -10.52 0.77 -8.24
C PRO A 115 -10.34 1.21 -6.79
N GLY A 116 -9.72 2.37 -6.61
CA GLY A 116 -9.44 2.89 -5.28
C GLY A 116 -8.64 4.17 -5.30
N ILE A 117 -8.11 4.53 -4.14
CA ILE A 117 -7.22 5.68 -3.97
C ILE A 117 -5.85 5.16 -3.55
N TYR A 118 -4.85 5.58 -4.31
CA TYR A 118 -3.48 5.09 -4.25
C TYR A 118 -2.57 6.22 -3.82
N TYR A 119 -1.86 6.02 -2.72
CA TYR A 119 -0.72 6.82 -2.30
C TYR A 119 0.55 6.13 -2.72
N VAL A 120 1.48 6.88 -3.28
CA VAL A 120 2.84 6.40 -3.51
C VAL A 120 3.86 7.44 -3.13
N SER A 121 4.85 6.98 -2.37
CA SER A 121 6.08 7.69 -2.07
C SER A 121 7.25 7.00 -2.75
N ILE A 122 7.87 7.67 -3.74
CA ILE A 122 9.02 7.13 -4.46
C ILE A 122 10.28 7.16 -3.58
N ASN A 123 10.48 8.24 -2.82
CA ASN A 123 11.67 8.40 -1.99
C ASN A 123 11.72 7.38 -0.85
N ARG A 124 10.55 7.01 -0.32
CA ARG A 124 10.43 6.04 0.77
C ARG A 124 10.09 4.63 0.28
N GLU A 125 9.83 4.47 -1.02
CA GLU A 125 9.43 3.21 -1.64
C GLU A 125 8.22 2.57 -0.91
N VAL A 126 7.19 3.40 -0.69
CA VAL A 126 5.95 3.02 -0.01
C VAL A 126 4.76 3.20 -0.94
N ILE A 127 3.88 2.20 -0.96
CA ILE A 127 2.61 2.22 -1.68
C ILE A 127 1.50 1.91 -0.67
N VAL A 128 0.48 2.76 -0.59
CA VAL A 128 -0.74 2.51 0.19
C VAL A 128 -1.93 2.58 -0.76
N VAL A 129 -2.82 1.62 -0.65
CA VAL A 129 -4.04 1.54 -1.44
C VAL A 129 -5.24 1.46 -0.52
N LEU A 130 -6.27 2.24 -0.80
CA LEU A 130 -7.59 2.15 -0.21
C LEU A 130 -8.56 1.72 -1.31
N TYR A 131 -8.95 0.44 -1.33
CA TYR A 131 -9.80 -0.10 -2.39
C TYR A 131 -11.26 0.34 -2.22
N ASP A 132 -11.91 0.73 -3.31
CA ASP A 132 -13.34 1.00 -3.31
C ASP A 132 -14.10 -0.31 -3.01
N GLY A 133 -14.92 -0.33 -1.97
CA GLY A 133 -15.70 -1.52 -1.60
C GLY A 133 -16.31 -1.43 -0.21
N ALA A 134 -17.30 -2.28 0.07
CA ALA A 134 -17.97 -2.34 1.37
C ALA A 134 -17.05 -2.87 2.49
N GLU A 135 -16.06 -3.68 2.12
CA GLU A 135 -15.15 -4.35 3.05
C GLU A 135 -14.10 -3.39 3.65
N ARG A 136 -13.93 -2.19 3.07
CA ARG A 136 -12.98 -1.17 3.53
C ARG A 136 -11.57 -1.75 3.70
N LEU A 137 -11.15 -2.47 2.67
CA LEU A 137 -9.86 -3.15 2.58
C LEU A 137 -8.82 -2.20 2.01
N GLY A 138 -7.70 -2.08 2.71
CA GLY A 138 -6.50 -1.40 2.25
C GLY A 138 -5.32 -2.36 2.13
N MET A 139 -4.32 -1.94 1.35
CA MET A 139 -3.07 -2.67 1.18
C MET A 139 -1.90 -1.70 1.32
N ILE A 140 -0.84 -2.13 2.00
CA ILE A 140 0.40 -1.38 2.13
C ILE A 140 1.57 -2.25 1.66
N LEU A 141 2.45 -1.67 0.84
CA LEU A 141 3.69 -2.26 0.38
C LEU A 141 4.83 -1.29 0.73
N VAL A 142 5.89 -1.81 1.33
CA VAL A 142 7.08 -1.06 1.71
C VAL A 142 8.29 -1.83 1.21
N GLN A 143 9.22 -1.15 0.55
CA GLN A 143 10.54 -1.69 0.30
C GLN A 143 11.43 -1.32 1.49
N ALA A 144 11.96 -2.32 2.20
CA ALA A 144 12.89 -2.03 3.29
C ALA A 144 14.21 -1.49 2.73
N ARG A 145 14.76 -0.50 3.42
CA ARG A 145 16.16 -0.06 3.28
C ARG A 145 16.83 -0.15 4.63
#